data_AF-E3IVT4-F1
#
_entry.id   AF-E3IVT4-F1
#
_cell.length_a   1.000
_cell.length_b   1.000
_cell.length_c   1.000
_cell.angle_alpha   90.00
_cell.angle_beta   90.00
_cell.angle_gamma   90.00
#
_symmetry.space_group_name_H-M   'P 1'
#
loop_
_entity.id
_entity.type
_entity.pdbx_description
1 polymer ?
#
loop_
_entity_poly.entity_id
_entity_poly.type
_entity_poly.pdbx_seq_one_letter_code
_entity_poly.pdbx_strand_id
1 'polypeptide(L)'
;MAGAAVTDPAVRLPDEVRAAAEGAARTSYGRLVALLAAPTRDIALAQDALADAFEQALRTWSGSGIPDNPEGWLLTVARNRQRDVLRSAAHRTSLPLTAAVDADSAAAVDPFAAVDPEAIPDKRLELLFACAHPAIAPEARTPLMLHTVLGFDAAGIAAAFRVRPATMAQRLVRAKRRIRAAGIPFAVPTRADLPERLGFVLEAIYGAYTIDWESLGAPDAQDAPGESLAAESLYLAVTVAALLKTEPEAWGLAALIALSSSRAPARWPEGEFVPFADQDPQRWDAALIREGEAYLRRAHALGSPAGRFQIEAAIQSVHADRRRTGVTDRDALLRLYRALVTIAPTQGARDALAAVEDSLT
;
A
#
# COMPACT_ATOMS: atom_id res chain seq x y z
N MET A 1 -46.96 20.85 -32.11
CA MET A 1 -45.62 21.42 -31.88
C MET A 1 -45.02 20.76 -30.65
N ALA A 2 -44.46 19.57 -30.84
CA ALA A 2 -43.80 18.82 -29.78
C ALA A 2 -42.31 19.22 -29.77
N GLY A 3 -41.85 19.79 -28.66
CA GLY A 3 -40.44 20.06 -28.42
C GLY A 3 -39.72 18.75 -28.13
N ALA A 4 -38.83 18.34 -29.02
CA ALA A 4 -37.91 17.26 -28.78
C ALA A 4 -36.92 17.69 -27.69
N ALA A 5 -36.95 16.99 -26.56
CA ALA A 5 -35.89 17.05 -25.57
C ALA A 5 -34.61 16.49 -26.19
N VAL A 6 -33.61 17.34 -26.35
CA VAL A 6 -32.23 16.93 -26.62
C VAL A 6 -31.71 16.30 -25.33
N THR A 7 -31.76 14.98 -25.26
CA THR A 7 -30.96 14.19 -24.32
C THR A 7 -29.53 14.17 -24.84
N ASP A 8 -28.64 14.87 -24.13
CA ASP A 8 -27.19 14.77 -24.29
C ASP A 8 -26.76 13.31 -24.08
N PRO A 9 -26.19 12.62 -25.09
CA PRO A 9 -25.72 11.27 -24.90
C PRO A 9 -24.42 11.34 -24.10
N ALA A 10 -24.50 11.01 -22.81
CA ALA A 10 -23.31 10.70 -22.01
C ALA A 10 -22.42 9.75 -22.84
N VAL A 11 -21.26 10.24 -23.25
CA VAL A 11 -20.26 9.49 -24.03
C VAL A 11 -19.94 8.23 -23.22
N ARG A 12 -20.53 7.10 -23.61
CA ARG A 12 -20.15 5.81 -23.04
C ARG A 12 -18.77 5.50 -23.57
N LEU A 13 -17.77 5.71 -22.71
CA LEU A 13 -16.41 5.25 -22.97
C LEU A 13 -16.44 3.74 -23.23
N PRO A 14 -15.69 3.23 -24.23
CA PRO A 14 -15.55 1.79 -24.43
C PRO A 14 -15.14 1.11 -23.13
N ASP A 15 -15.82 0.01 -22.77
CA ASP A 15 -15.59 -0.69 -21.49
C ASP A 15 -14.13 -1.17 -21.36
N GLU A 16 -13.48 -1.50 -22.48
CA GLU A 16 -12.06 -1.87 -22.53
C GLU A 16 -11.11 -0.74 -22.10
N VAL A 17 -11.40 0.52 -22.47
CA VAL A 17 -10.58 1.68 -22.10
C VAL A 17 -10.70 1.95 -20.61
N ARG A 18 -11.92 1.84 -20.09
CA ARG A 18 -12.17 1.96 -18.66
C ARG A 18 -11.45 0.87 -17.88
N ALA A 19 -11.58 -0.39 -18.29
CA ALA A 19 -10.93 -1.52 -17.65
C ALA A 19 -9.40 -1.39 -17.67
N ALA A 20 -8.81 -0.93 -18.78
CA ALA A 20 -7.36 -0.70 -18.86
C ALA A 20 -6.88 0.43 -17.93
N ALA A 21 -7.62 1.54 -17.86
CA ALA A 21 -7.30 2.64 -16.96
C ALA A 21 -7.48 2.25 -15.48
N GLU A 22 -8.55 1.53 -15.15
CA GLU A 22 -8.79 0.99 -13.81
C GLU A 22 -7.72 -0.03 -13.41
N GLY A 23 -7.33 -0.93 -14.32
CA GLY A 23 -6.23 -1.88 -14.11
C GLY A 23 -4.92 -1.16 -13.82
N ALA A 24 -4.55 -0.17 -14.63
CA ALA A 24 -3.34 0.63 -14.40
C ALA A 24 -3.39 1.41 -13.07
N ALA A 25 -4.56 1.93 -12.68
CA ALA A 25 -4.73 2.60 -11.40
C ALA A 25 -4.58 1.62 -10.22
N ARG A 26 -5.21 0.44 -10.29
CA ARG A 26 -5.14 -0.55 -9.21
C ARG A 26 -3.75 -1.14 -9.03
N THR A 27 -3.06 -1.46 -10.13
CA THR A 27 -1.78 -2.18 -10.07
C THR A 27 -0.57 -1.24 -9.99
N SER A 28 -0.68 -0.01 -10.52
CA SER A 28 0.49 0.83 -10.77
C SER A 28 0.43 2.24 -10.20
N TYR A 29 -0.65 2.66 -9.55
CA TYR A 29 -0.78 4.03 -9.04
C TYR A 29 0.36 4.45 -8.12
N GLY A 30 0.60 3.73 -7.01
CA GLY A 30 1.63 4.09 -6.05
C GLY A 30 3.04 4.05 -6.64
N ARG A 31 3.24 3.13 -7.58
CA ARG A 31 4.47 2.94 -8.34
C ARG A 31 4.76 4.17 -9.23
N LEU A 32 3.75 4.66 -9.95
CA LEU A 32 3.84 5.86 -10.78
C LEU A 32 4.02 7.13 -9.93
N VAL A 33 3.29 7.26 -8.82
CA VAL A 33 3.43 8.39 -7.88
C VAL A 33 4.86 8.48 -7.34
N ALA A 34 5.46 7.34 -6.95
CA ALA A 34 6.84 7.33 -6.46
C ALA A 34 7.85 7.84 -7.48
N LEU A 35 7.74 7.42 -8.75
CA LEU A 35 8.61 7.89 -9.84
C LEU A 35 8.46 9.38 -10.13
N LEU A 36 7.22 9.87 -10.11
CA LEU A 36 6.90 11.27 -10.41
C LEU A 36 7.26 12.22 -9.25
N ALA A 37 7.18 11.74 -8.01
CA ALA A 37 7.44 12.54 -6.83
C ALA A 37 8.94 12.60 -6.46
N ALA A 38 9.72 11.55 -6.73
CA ALA A 38 11.12 11.48 -6.30
C ALA A 38 11.99 12.67 -6.78
N PRO A 39 11.91 13.14 -8.04
CA PRO A 39 12.74 14.25 -8.50
C PRO A 39 12.39 15.60 -7.87
N THR A 40 11.11 15.85 -7.60
CA THR A 40 10.60 17.15 -7.14
C THR A 40 10.38 17.19 -5.63
N ARG A 41 10.33 16.03 -4.97
CA ARG A 41 9.92 15.82 -3.58
C ARG A 41 8.52 16.40 -3.31
N ASP A 42 7.69 16.49 -4.35
CA ASP A 42 6.34 17.03 -4.30
C ASP A 42 5.34 15.95 -4.70
N ILE A 43 4.81 15.26 -3.70
CA ILE A 43 3.79 14.22 -3.87
C ILE A 43 2.50 14.81 -4.43
N ALA A 44 2.13 16.04 -4.03
CA ALA A 44 0.90 16.65 -4.50
C ALA A 44 0.98 16.91 -6.01
N LEU A 45 2.07 17.53 -6.47
CA LEU A 45 2.33 17.74 -7.89
C LEU A 45 2.37 16.42 -8.68
N ALA A 46 2.94 15.36 -8.12
CA ALA A 46 2.97 14.04 -8.75
C ALA A 46 1.56 13.43 -8.90
N GLN A 47 0.74 13.50 -7.87
CA GLN A 47 -0.62 12.96 -7.90
C GLN A 47 -1.52 13.76 -8.85
N ASP A 48 -1.41 15.10 -8.85
CA ASP A 48 -2.18 15.95 -9.76
C ASP A 48 -1.80 15.67 -11.22
N ALA A 49 -0.50 15.58 -11.53
CA ALA A 49 -0.04 15.29 -12.88
C ALA A 49 -0.43 13.87 -13.35
N LEU A 50 -0.46 12.90 -12.45
CA LEU A 50 -0.92 11.55 -12.75
C LEU A 50 -2.43 11.51 -12.98
N ALA A 51 -3.21 12.26 -12.20
CA ALA A 51 -4.65 12.38 -12.42
C ALA A 51 -4.97 13.00 -13.79
N ASP A 52 -4.27 14.07 -14.16
CA ASP A 52 -4.37 14.68 -15.50
C ASP A 52 -4.02 13.66 -16.61
N ALA A 53 -3.02 12.81 -16.38
CA ALA A 53 -2.65 11.74 -17.33
C ALA A 53 -3.75 10.67 -17.47
N PHE A 54 -4.38 10.25 -16.38
CA PHE A 54 -5.52 9.32 -16.42
C PHE A 54 -6.72 9.94 -17.14
N GLU A 55 -7.02 11.22 -16.88
CA GLU A 55 -8.07 11.93 -17.61
C GLU A 55 -7.78 11.95 -19.12
N GLN A 56 -6.54 12.23 -19.51
CA GLN A 56 -6.13 12.24 -20.91
C GLN A 56 -6.18 10.84 -21.53
N ALA A 57 -5.83 9.79 -20.78
CA ALA A 57 -5.93 8.39 -21.22
C ALA A 57 -7.36 8.04 -21.63
N LEU A 58 -8.34 8.32 -20.75
CA LEU A 58 -9.76 8.04 -21.01
C LEU A 58 -10.27 8.75 -22.27
N ARG A 59 -9.79 9.97 -22.54
CA ARG A 59 -10.14 10.73 -23.75
C ARG A 59 -9.44 10.20 -24.99
N THR A 60 -8.15 9.86 -24.90
CA THR A 60 -7.30 9.55 -26.06
C THR A 60 -7.47 8.10 -26.51
N TRP A 61 -7.45 7.15 -25.58
CA TRP A 61 -7.50 5.72 -25.90
C TRP A 61 -8.83 5.31 -26.54
N SER A 62 -9.93 6.03 -26.25
CA SER A 62 -11.22 5.81 -26.89
C SER A 62 -11.20 6.04 -28.41
N GLY A 63 -10.30 6.90 -28.91
CA GLY A 63 -10.16 7.18 -30.34
C GLY A 63 -8.96 6.50 -31.00
N SER A 64 -7.84 6.38 -30.28
CA SER A 64 -6.58 5.87 -30.84
C SER A 64 -6.26 4.42 -30.48
N GLY A 65 -7.08 3.77 -29.64
CA GLY A 65 -6.77 2.49 -29.03
C GLY A 65 -5.91 2.62 -27.77
N ILE A 66 -5.90 1.55 -26.96
CA ILE A 66 -5.09 1.43 -25.75
C ILE A 66 -3.64 1.11 -26.16
N PRO A 67 -2.62 1.83 -25.65
CA PRO A 67 -1.23 1.52 -25.92
C PRO A 67 -0.81 0.15 -25.40
N ASP A 68 0.19 -0.48 -26.04
CA ASP A 68 0.78 -1.75 -25.57
C ASP A 68 1.38 -1.65 -24.16
N ASN A 69 1.86 -0.46 -23.78
CA ASN A 69 2.32 -0.14 -22.43
C ASN A 69 1.56 1.08 -21.86
N PRO A 70 0.37 0.85 -21.24
CA PRO A 70 -0.44 1.92 -20.65
C PRO A 70 0.30 2.69 -19.55
N GLU A 71 1.09 1.99 -18.73
CA GLU A 71 1.79 2.57 -17.59
C GLU A 71 2.91 3.52 -18.03
N GLY A 72 3.70 3.11 -19.03
CA GLY A 72 4.73 3.94 -19.64
C GLY A 72 4.15 5.18 -20.33
N TRP A 73 2.97 5.03 -20.96
CA TRP A 73 2.23 6.16 -21.53
C TRP A 73 1.79 7.15 -20.44
N LEU A 74 1.16 6.67 -19.37
CA LEU A 74 0.71 7.49 -18.24
C LEU A 74 1.88 8.23 -17.58
N LEU A 75 2.99 7.54 -17.33
CA LEU A 75 4.21 8.12 -16.78
C LEU A 75 4.75 9.24 -17.65
N THR A 76 4.78 9.03 -18.98
CA THR A 76 5.27 10.02 -19.94
C THR A 76 4.39 11.27 -19.96
N VAL A 77 3.07 11.10 -20.03
CA VAL A 77 2.12 12.21 -20.01
C VAL A 77 2.21 12.99 -18.71
N ALA A 78 2.25 12.31 -17.57
CA ALA A 78 2.38 12.94 -16.26
C ALA A 78 3.70 13.72 -16.13
N ARG A 79 4.83 13.19 -16.61
CA ARG A 79 6.13 13.90 -16.62
C ARG A 79 6.09 15.16 -17.45
N ASN A 80 5.49 15.10 -18.64
CA ASN A 80 5.32 16.28 -19.50
C ASN A 80 4.49 17.34 -18.78
N ARG A 81 3.39 16.93 -18.16
CA ARG A 81 2.54 17.82 -17.36
C ARG A 81 3.29 18.46 -16.20
N GLN A 82 4.10 17.72 -15.45
CA GLN A 82 4.94 18.27 -14.38
C GLN A 82 5.94 19.30 -14.92
N ARG A 83 6.61 19.00 -16.04
CA ARG A 83 7.53 19.96 -16.70
C ARG A 83 6.83 21.25 -17.06
N ASP A 84 5.61 21.18 -17.59
CA ASP A 84 4.83 22.36 -17.97
C ASP A 84 4.45 23.21 -16.74
N VAL A 85 4.03 22.56 -15.65
CA VAL A 85 3.73 23.26 -14.39
C VAL A 85 4.97 23.97 -13.85
N LEU A 86 6.12 23.29 -13.82
CA LEU A 86 7.38 23.83 -13.30
C LEU A 86 7.93 24.98 -14.17
N ARG A 87 7.71 24.94 -15.48
CA ARG A 87 8.12 26.02 -16.41
C ARG A 87 7.15 27.21 -16.42
N SER A 88 5.94 27.04 -15.90
CA SER A 88 4.92 28.09 -15.93
C SER A 88 5.34 29.35 -15.15
N ALA A 89 4.93 30.53 -15.63
CA ALA A 89 5.23 31.82 -14.98
C ALA A 89 4.70 31.89 -13.53
N ALA A 90 3.59 31.21 -13.23
CA ALA A 90 3.02 31.12 -11.90
C ALA A 90 3.94 30.41 -10.89
N HIS A 91 4.69 29.39 -11.34
CA HIS A 91 5.67 28.72 -10.48
C HIS A 91 6.87 29.64 -10.19
N ARG A 92 7.35 30.37 -11.20
CA ARG A 92 8.46 31.35 -11.07
C ARG A 92 8.16 32.46 -10.08
N THR A 93 6.93 32.96 -10.02
CA THR A 93 6.51 34.03 -9.09
C THR A 93 6.25 33.53 -7.65
N SER A 94 6.10 32.22 -7.45
CA SER A 94 5.84 31.63 -6.13
C SER A 94 7.10 31.31 -5.32
N LEU A 95 8.28 31.41 -5.93
CA LEU A 95 9.57 31.20 -5.29
C LEU A 95 10.06 32.49 -4.60
N PRO A 96 10.67 32.42 -3.41
CA PRO A 96 11.34 33.58 -2.79
C PRO A 96 12.37 34.18 -3.75
N LEU A 97 12.46 35.52 -3.78
CA LEU A 97 13.29 36.30 -4.72
C LEU A 97 14.78 35.89 -4.74
N THR A 98 15.27 35.21 -3.69
CA THR A 98 16.63 34.68 -3.62
C THR A 98 16.89 33.47 -4.53
N ALA A 99 15.86 32.72 -4.95
CA ALA A 99 15.98 31.62 -5.91
C ALA A 99 15.83 32.08 -7.37
N ALA A 100 15.34 33.31 -7.59
CA ALA A 100 15.15 33.87 -8.93
C ALA A 100 16.46 34.32 -9.59
N VAL A 101 17.53 34.51 -8.80
CA VAL A 101 18.85 34.97 -9.28
C VAL A 101 19.64 33.84 -9.96
N ASP A 102 19.29 32.58 -9.69
CA ASP A 102 19.90 31.40 -10.33
C ASP A 102 19.14 30.92 -11.60
N ALA A 103 18.00 31.55 -11.93
CA ALA A 103 17.14 31.13 -13.03
C ALA A 103 17.67 31.53 -14.43
N ASP A 104 18.72 32.37 -14.51
CA ASP A 104 19.42 32.70 -15.76
C ASP A 104 20.44 31.62 -16.19
N SER A 105 20.64 30.58 -15.38
CA SER A 105 21.34 29.37 -15.81
C SER A 105 20.37 28.48 -16.60
N ALA A 106 20.29 28.72 -17.91
CA ALA A 106 19.59 27.89 -18.91
C ALA A 106 20.23 26.49 -19.12
N ALA A 107 20.71 25.87 -18.05
CA ALA A 107 21.03 24.46 -17.91
C ALA A 107 20.31 23.92 -16.66
N ALA A 108 19.00 24.11 -16.58
CA ALA A 108 18.18 23.43 -15.58
C ALA A 108 18.28 21.93 -15.83
N VAL A 109 19.02 21.22 -14.98
CA VAL A 109 19.10 19.75 -14.96
C VAL A 109 17.68 19.22 -14.97
N ASP A 110 17.30 18.51 -16.04
CA ASP A 110 15.98 17.89 -16.15
C ASP A 110 15.81 16.91 -14.99
N PRO A 111 14.90 17.19 -14.03
CA PRO A 111 14.75 16.34 -12.84
C PRO A 111 14.42 14.89 -13.19
N PHE A 112 13.88 14.65 -14.39
CA PHE A 112 13.44 13.33 -14.84
C PHE A 112 14.49 12.56 -15.66
N ALA A 113 15.64 13.16 -15.99
CA ALA A 113 16.64 12.54 -16.87
C ALA A 113 17.33 11.29 -16.28
N ALA A 114 17.31 11.12 -14.95
CA ALA A 114 18.01 10.04 -14.24
C ALA A 114 17.08 8.94 -13.69
N VAL A 115 15.79 8.94 -14.03
CA VAL A 115 14.81 8.00 -13.47
C VAL A 115 14.68 6.76 -14.35
N ASP A 116 15.27 5.65 -13.90
CA ASP A 116 15.12 4.32 -14.52
C ASP A 116 13.72 3.73 -14.23
N PRO A 117 12.89 3.48 -15.26
CA PRO A 117 11.61 2.80 -15.11
C PRO A 117 11.70 1.34 -14.64
N GLU A 118 12.87 0.70 -14.59
CA GLU A 118 13.00 -0.65 -14.03
C GLU A 118 13.33 -0.63 -12.52
N ALA A 119 13.77 0.52 -11.98
CA ALA A 119 14.10 0.69 -10.55
C ALA A 119 12.87 0.94 -9.65
N ILE A 120 11.66 0.59 -10.10
CA ILE A 120 10.42 1.04 -9.43
C ILE A 120 10.09 0.37 -8.09
N PRO A 121 10.38 -0.93 -7.88
CA PRO A 121 10.25 -1.54 -6.55
C PRO A 121 11.01 -0.73 -5.49
N ASP A 122 12.20 -0.26 -5.84
CA ASP A 122 13.03 0.58 -4.98
C ASP A 122 12.40 1.96 -4.76
N LYS A 123 11.86 2.61 -5.80
CA LYS A 123 11.24 3.94 -5.66
C LYS A 123 9.99 3.93 -4.79
N ARG A 124 9.14 2.91 -4.89
CA ARG A 124 7.96 2.79 -4.02
C ARG A 124 8.36 2.66 -2.56
N LEU A 125 9.42 1.91 -2.30
CA LEU A 125 9.97 1.73 -0.97
C LEU A 125 10.65 3.01 -0.43
N GLU A 126 11.38 3.73 -1.27
CA GLU A 126 11.90 5.06 -0.93
C GLU A 126 10.79 6.02 -0.53
N LEU A 127 9.65 6.01 -1.24
CA LEU A 127 8.49 6.84 -0.89
C LEU A 127 7.86 6.41 0.45
N LEU A 128 7.74 5.10 0.74
CA LEU A 128 7.29 4.63 2.05
C LEU A 128 8.18 5.20 3.17
N PHE A 129 9.50 5.16 3.01
CA PHE A 129 10.43 5.69 4.00
C PHE A 129 10.47 7.22 4.07
N ALA A 130 10.23 7.91 2.96
CA ALA A 130 10.04 9.37 2.96
C ALA A 130 8.79 9.76 3.75
N CYS A 131 7.69 9.02 3.61
CA CYS A 131 6.46 9.19 4.39
C CYS A 131 6.64 8.83 5.88
N ALA A 132 7.64 7.99 6.22
CA ALA A 132 7.98 7.61 7.59
C ALA A 132 8.88 8.64 8.29
N HIS A 133 9.33 9.69 7.60
CA HIS A 133 10.38 10.57 8.08
C HIS A 133 10.00 11.30 9.40
N PRO A 134 10.94 11.46 10.35
CA PRO A 134 10.71 12.07 11.67
C PRO A 134 10.04 13.46 11.64
N ALA A 135 10.36 14.25 10.61
CA ALA A 135 9.79 15.57 10.37
C ALA A 135 8.26 15.59 10.13
N ILE A 136 7.64 14.42 9.91
CA ILE A 136 6.19 14.23 9.72
C ILE A 136 5.59 13.76 11.05
N ALA A 137 4.44 14.33 11.42
CA ALA A 137 3.72 13.93 12.63
C ALA A 137 3.42 12.41 12.62
N PRO A 138 3.69 11.67 13.71
CA PRO A 138 3.51 10.22 13.79
C PRO A 138 2.14 9.73 13.29
N GLU A 139 1.06 10.44 13.64
CA GLU A 139 -0.32 10.09 13.30
C GLU A 139 -0.65 10.30 11.81
N ALA A 140 0.28 10.88 11.05
CA ALA A 140 0.14 11.09 9.61
C ALA A 140 1.02 10.13 8.79
N ARG A 141 2.04 9.48 9.36
CA ARG A 141 3.01 8.66 8.62
C ARG A 141 2.34 7.47 7.93
N THR A 142 1.66 6.62 8.70
CA THR A 142 0.93 5.45 8.18
C THR A 142 -0.22 5.86 7.24
N PRO A 143 -1.13 6.79 7.60
CA PRO A 143 -2.15 7.27 6.67
C PRO A 143 -1.59 7.83 5.36
N LEU A 144 -0.46 8.54 5.40
CA LEU A 144 0.16 9.08 4.21
C LEU A 144 0.66 7.97 3.29
N MET A 145 1.26 6.91 3.83
CA MET A 145 1.67 5.73 3.05
C MET A 145 0.46 5.03 2.41
N LEU A 146 -0.60 4.77 3.18
CA LEU A 146 -1.84 4.19 2.66
C LEU A 146 -2.38 5.00 1.46
N HIS A 147 -2.43 6.32 1.60
CA HIS A 147 -2.94 7.19 0.54
C HIS A 147 -2.02 7.29 -0.69
N THR A 148 -0.72 7.46 -0.47
CA THR A 148 0.21 7.85 -1.55
C THR A 148 0.88 6.67 -2.23
N VAL A 149 1.10 5.59 -1.49
CA VAL A 149 1.77 4.38 -1.97
C VAL A 149 0.77 3.27 -2.29
N LEU A 150 -0.28 3.15 -1.48
CA LEU A 150 -1.23 2.03 -1.59
C LEU A 150 -2.57 2.44 -2.20
N GLY A 151 -2.71 3.70 -2.62
CA GLY A 151 -3.85 4.18 -3.40
C GLY A 151 -5.18 4.32 -2.64
N PHE A 152 -5.18 4.19 -1.30
CA PHE A 152 -6.41 4.34 -0.53
C PHE A 152 -6.91 5.79 -0.52
N ASP A 153 -8.23 5.97 -0.63
CA ASP A 153 -8.84 7.27 -0.49
C ASP A 153 -8.85 7.76 0.98
N ALA A 154 -9.02 9.06 1.17
CA ALA A 154 -9.01 9.65 2.51
C ALA A 154 -10.19 9.20 3.38
N ALA A 155 -11.31 8.75 2.79
CA ALA A 155 -12.51 8.35 3.52
C ALA A 155 -12.37 6.93 4.09
N GLY A 156 -11.89 5.97 3.29
CA GLY A 156 -11.54 4.62 3.71
C GLY A 156 -10.45 4.63 4.79
N ILE A 157 -9.41 5.45 4.61
CA ILE A 157 -8.40 5.65 5.65
C ILE A 157 -9.03 6.28 6.91
N ALA A 158 -9.92 7.27 6.77
CA ALA A 158 -10.56 7.88 7.92
C ALA A 158 -11.41 6.89 8.73
N ALA A 159 -12.12 5.98 8.05
CA ALA A 159 -12.89 4.91 8.69
C ALA A 159 -11.98 3.98 9.50
N ALA A 160 -10.89 3.48 8.89
CA ALA A 160 -9.92 2.61 9.55
C ALA A 160 -9.28 3.27 10.80
N PHE A 161 -9.00 4.58 10.71
CA PHE A 161 -8.41 5.36 11.81
C PHE A 161 -9.45 5.99 12.76
N ARG A 162 -10.75 5.73 12.56
CA ARG A 162 -11.88 6.28 13.35
C ARG A 162 -11.83 7.80 13.53
N VAL A 163 -11.54 8.51 12.45
CA VAL A 163 -11.58 9.99 12.40
C VAL A 163 -12.56 10.47 11.33
N ARG A 164 -12.89 11.77 11.33
CA ARG A 164 -13.71 12.35 10.25
C ARG A 164 -12.93 12.42 8.93
N PRO A 165 -13.56 12.14 7.76
CA PRO A 165 -12.89 12.23 6.45
C PRO A 165 -12.18 13.56 6.20
N ALA A 166 -12.84 14.69 6.52
CA ALA A 166 -12.24 16.01 6.38
C ALA A 166 -10.98 16.20 7.25
N THR A 167 -10.95 15.60 8.46
CA THR A 167 -9.78 15.65 9.35
C THR A 167 -8.62 14.85 8.75
N MET A 168 -8.90 13.68 8.18
CA MET A 168 -7.89 12.86 7.50
C MET A 168 -7.35 13.56 6.25
N ALA A 169 -8.23 14.10 5.39
CA ALA A 169 -7.82 14.83 4.19
C ALA A 169 -6.87 16.01 4.52
N GLN A 170 -7.23 16.83 5.51
CA GLN A 170 -6.36 17.92 5.97
C GLN A 170 -5.03 17.41 6.53
N ARG A 171 -5.03 16.28 7.25
CA ARG A 171 -3.82 15.66 7.79
C ARG A 171 -2.87 15.23 6.65
N LEU A 172 -3.40 14.58 5.62
CA LEU A 172 -2.64 14.15 4.45
C LEU A 172 -2.05 15.34 3.69
N VAL A 173 -2.82 16.41 3.46
CA VAL A 173 -2.34 17.65 2.81
C VAL A 173 -1.18 18.27 3.59
N ARG A 174 -1.30 18.41 4.92
CA ARG A 174 -0.22 18.95 5.76
C ARG A 174 1.04 18.09 5.69
N ALA A 175 0.90 16.77 5.69
CA ALA A 175 2.03 15.85 5.61
C ALA A 175 2.76 15.93 4.26
N LYS A 176 2.04 15.97 3.14
CA LYS A 176 2.63 16.18 1.80
C LYS A 176 3.36 17.52 1.71
N ARG A 177 2.76 18.60 2.22
CA ARG A 177 3.40 19.93 2.30
C ARG A 177 4.68 19.88 3.14
N ARG A 178 4.69 19.11 4.22
CA ARG A 178 5.86 18.95 5.09
C ARG A 178 7.01 18.23 4.39
N ILE A 179 6.74 17.18 3.61
CA ILE A 179 7.75 16.50 2.77
C ILE A 179 8.44 17.49 1.85
N ARG A 180 7.66 18.26 1.09
CA ARG A 180 8.20 19.27 0.17
C ARG A 180 8.97 20.37 0.91
N ALA A 181 8.38 20.95 1.94
CA ALA A 181 8.97 22.09 2.66
C ALA A 181 10.27 21.73 3.40
N ALA A 182 10.39 20.49 3.89
CA ALA A 182 11.61 20.00 4.52
C ALA A 182 12.60 19.40 3.51
N GLY A 183 12.24 19.32 2.22
CA GLY A 183 13.07 18.72 1.18
C GLY A 183 13.44 17.27 1.47
N ILE A 184 12.51 16.49 2.04
CA ILE A 184 12.79 15.12 2.50
C ILE A 184 13.23 14.25 1.31
N PRO A 185 14.43 13.65 1.34
CA PRO A 185 14.91 12.83 0.24
C PRO A 185 14.12 11.54 0.14
N PHE A 186 13.92 11.10 -1.10
CA PHE A 186 13.34 9.79 -1.41
C PHE A 186 14.54 8.86 -1.56
N ALA A 187 14.81 8.13 -0.49
CA ALA A 187 15.96 7.25 -0.37
C ALA A 187 15.66 6.17 0.67
N VAL A 188 16.28 5.01 0.49
CA VAL A 188 16.29 3.98 1.53
C VAL A 188 17.04 4.53 2.74
N PRO A 189 16.48 4.45 3.95
CA PRO A 189 17.09 4.97 5.17
C PRO A 189 18.40 4.23 5.50
N THR A 190 19.28 4.91 6.23
CA THR A 190 20.44 4.24 6.82
C THR A 190 19.99 3.28 7.93
N ARG A 191 20.86 2.36 8.36
CA ARG A 191 20.57 1.49 9.51
C ARG A 191 20.24 2.26 10.79
N ALA A 192 20.82 3.45 10.97
CA ALA A 192 20.56 4.30 12.14
C ALA A 192 19.16 4.94 12.10
N ASP A 193 18.60 5.14 10.91
CA ASP A 193 17.27 5.71 10.71
C ASP A 193 16.14 4.67 10.85
N LEU A 194 16.44 3.37 10.69
CA LEU A 194 15.44 2.30 10.65
C LEU A 194 14.57 2.22 11.91
N PRO A 195 15.11 2.27 13.15
CA PRO A 195 14.29 2.12 14.36
C PRO A 195 13.14 3.12 14.47
N GLU A 196 13.31 4.36 13.99
CA GLU A 196 12.26 5.39 14.06
C GLU A 196 11.24 5.31 12.91
N ARG A 197 11.57 4.61 11.83
CA ARG A 197 10.81 4.62 10.57
C ARG A 197 10.15 3.30 10.22
N LEU A 198 10.85 2.18 10.45
CA LEU A 198 10.46 0.85 9.98
C LEU A 198 9.10 0.43 10.54
N GLY A 199 8.84 0.68 11.82
CA GLY A 199 7.53 0.36 12.43
C GLY A 199 6.36 0.95 11.66
N PHE A 200 6.42 2.23 11.27
CA PHE A 200 5.34 2.88 10.51
C PHE A 200 5.15 2.28 9.11
N VAL A 201 6.24 1.85 8.46
CA VAL A 201 6.20 1.20 7.15
C VAL A 201 5.54 -0.18 7.25
N LEU A 202 5.95 -0.98 8.25
CA LEU A 202 5.36 -2.30 8.49
C LEU A 202 3.87 -2.18 8.85
N GLU A 203 3.49 -1.21 9.69
CA GLU A 203 2.09 -0.94 10.02
C GLU A 203 1.27 -0.47 8.82
N ALA A 204 1.86 0.28 7.88
CA ALA A 204 1.16 0.69 6.66
C ALA A 204 0.89 -0.49 5.73
N ILE A 205 1.88 -1.37 5.55
CA ILE A 205 1.73 -2.58 4.73
C ILE A 205 0.71 -3.54 5.38
N TYR A 206 0.79 -3.72 6.71
CA TYR A 206 -0.18 -4.51 7.46
C TYR A 206 -1.59 -3.90 7.37
N GLY A 207 -1.72 -2.58 7.57
CA GLY A 207 -2.99 -1.87 7.46
C GLY A 207 -3.61 -1.97 6.07
N ALA A 208 -2.80 -1.95 5.00
CA ALA A 208 -3.26 -2.17 3.64
C ALA A 208 -3.96 -3.53 3.49
N TYR A 209 -3.28 -4.58 3.98
CA TYR A 209 -3.80 -5.93 4.00
C TYR A 209 -5.11 -6.03 4.81
N THR A 210 -5.18 -5.38 5.97
CA THR A 210 -6.37 -5.41 6.83
C THR A 210 -7.55 -4.61 6.28
N ILE A 211 -7.33 -3.49 5.60
CA ILE A 211 -8.43 -2.72 4.98
C ILE A 211 -8.99 -3.46 3.76
N ASP A 212 -8.13 -4.13 2.97
CA ASP A 212 -8.57 -5.02 1.90
C ASP A 212 -9.44 -6.16 2.44
N TRP A 213 -9.01 -6.77 3.56
CA TRP A 213 -9.74 -7.83 4.25
C TRP A 213 -11.20 -7.46 4.55
N GLU A 214 -11.45 -6.24 5.03
CA GLU A 214 -12.81 -5.75 5.32
C GLU A 214 -13.63 -5.48 4.04
N SER A 215 -12.95 -5.18 2.93
CA SER A 215 -13.56 -4.87 1.63
C SER A 215 -13.93 -6.12 0.82
N LEU A 216 -13.28 -7.26 1.05
CA LEU A 216 -13.53 -8.56 0.39
C LEU A 216 -14.91 -9.18 0.71
N GLY A 217 -15.68 -8.60 1.64
CA GLY A 217 -17.04 -9.02 1.95
C GLY A 217 -18.14 -8.37 1.10
N ALA A 218 -17.80 -7.44 0.20
CA ALA A 218 -18.77 -6.80 -0.68
C ALA A 218 -19.06 -7.69 -1.93
N PRO A 219 -20.33 -7.95 -2.29
CA PRO A 219 -20.70 -8.76 -3.46
C PRO A 219 -20.05 -8.30 -4.78
N ASP A 220 -19.78 -7.00 -4.91
CA ASP A 220 -19.18 -6.41 -6.12
C ASP A 220 -17.64 -6.56 -6.20
N ALA A 221 -16.99 -7.10 -5.16
CA ALA A 221 -15.53 -7.30 -5.14
C ALA A 221 -15.07 -8.53 -5.96
N GLN A 222 -16.01 -9.38 -6.40
CA GLN A 222 -15.73 -10.65 -7.06
C GLN A 222 -15.48 -10.53 -8.58
N ASP A 223 -15.88 -9.42 -9.19
CA ASP A 223 -15.84 -9.21 -10.65
C ASP A 223 -14.68 -8.32 -11.13
N ALA A 224 -13.69 -8.05 -10.27
CA ALA A 224 -12.55 -7.20 -10.61
C ALA A 224 -11.36 -8.02 -11.16
N PRO A 225 -11.09 -8.03 -12.49
CA PRO A 225 -9.87 -8.62 -13.04
C PRO A 225 -8.66 -7.76 -12.63
N GLY A 226 -7.94 -8.17 -11.59
CA GLY A 226 -6.71 -7.54 -11.12
C GLY A 226 -6.08 -8.31 -9.96
N GLU A 227 -4.78 -8.13 -9.73
CA GLU A 227 -4.10 -8.68 -8.54
C GLU A 227 -4.72 -8.08 -7.27
N SER A 228 -5.14 -8.93 -6.32
CA SER A 228 -5.74 -8.49 -5.05
C SER A 228 -4.74 -7.61 -4.27
N LEU A 229 -5.23 -6.59 -3.57
CA LEU A 229 -4.43 -5.73 -2.70
C LEU A 229 -3.74 -6.54 -1.58
N ALA A 230 -4.26 -7.72 -1.23
CA ALA A 230 -3.55 -8.71 -0.41
C ALA A 230 -2.26 -9.22 -1.05
N ALA A 231 -2.26 -9.51 -2.36
CA ALA A 231 -1.05 -9.92 -3.09
C ALA A 231 -0.03 -8.79 -3.15
N GLU A 232 -0.49 -7.56 -3.40
CA GLU A 232 0.34 -6.36 -3.41
C GLU A 232 0.96 -6.08 -2.03
N SER A 233 0.19 -6.27 -0.95
CA SER A 233 0.68 -6.14 0.43
C SER A 233 1.74 -7.21 0.76
N LEU A 234 1.55 -8.44 0.28
CA LEU A 234 2.54 -9.51 0.42
C LEU A 234 3.82 -9.17 -0.35
N TYR A 235 3.69 -8.72 -1.60
CA TYR A 235 4.81 -8.29 -2.43
C TYR A 235 5.64 -7.20 -1.74
N LEU A 236 4.99 -6.20 -1.14
CA LEU A 236 5.67 -5.16 -0.35
C LEU A 236 6.39 -5.72 0.86
N ALA A 237 5.72 -6.55 1.65
CA ALA A 237 6.32 -7.10 2.85
C ALA A 237 7.58 -7.92 2.51
N VAL A 238 7.53 -8.75 1.46
CA VAL A 238 8.68 -9.51 0.98
C VAL A 238 9.77 -8.60 0.44
N THR A 239 9.43 -7.54 -0.31
CA THR A 239 10.39 -6.58 -0.85
C THR A 239 11.13 -5.84 0.27
N VAL A 240 10.41 -5.37 1.30
CA VAL A 240 11.00 -4.74 2.49
C VAL A 240 11.94 -5.71 3.20
N ALA A 241 11.50 -6.95 3.43
CA ALA A 241 12.30 -7.95 4.13
C ALA A 241 13.56 -8.37 3.34
N ALA A 242 13.45 -8.48 2.02
CA ALA A 242 14.56 -8.80 1.13
C ALA A 242 15.60 -7.68 1.06
N LEU A 243 15.17 -6.42 1.11
CA LEU A 243 16.08 -5.28 1.18
C LEU A 243 16.76 -5.21 2.55
N LEU A 244 15.96 -5.30 3.61
CA LEU A 244 16.38 -5.23 5.00
C LEU A 244 16.76 -6.61 5.54
N LYS A 245 17.56 -7.38 4.79
CA LYS A 245 17.87 -8.82 4.97
C LYS A 245 17.98 -9.34 6.42
N THR A 246 18.44 -8.48 7.34
CA THR A 246 18.73 -8.76 8.75
C THR A 246 17.66 -8.26 9.73
N GLU A 247 16.57 -7.66 9.27
CA GLU A 247 15.48 -7.16 10.10
C GLU A 247 14.41 -8.25 10.31
N PRO A 248 14.35 -8.90 11.48
CA PRO A 248 13.48 -10.06 11.71
C PRO A 248 12.00 -9.70 11.60
N GLU A 249 11.63 -8.49 12.00
CA GLU A 249 10.24 -8.05 12.02
C GLU A 249 9.65 -7.84 10.62
N ALA A 250 10.48 -7.45 9.64
CA ALA A 250 10.06 -7.38 8.25
C ALA A 250 9.74 -8.78 7.68
N TRP A 251 10.56 -9.79 8.00
CA TRP A 251 10.27 -11.18 7.67
C TRP A 251 9.05 -11.71 8.43
N GLY A 252 8.84 -11.27 9.68
CA GLY A 252 7.65 -11.57 10.46
C GLY A 252 6.37 -11.05 9.79
N LEU A 253 6.36 -9.82 9.27
CA LEU A 253 5.22 -9.29 8.54
C LEU A 253 4.95 -10.05 7.23
N ALA A 254 6.00 -10.36 6.46
CA ALA A 254 5.86 -11.17 5.24
C ALA A 254 5.26 -12.55 5.55
N ALA A 255 5.70 -13.19 6.64
CA ALA A 255 5.14 -14.45 7.13
C ALA A 255 3.66 -14.30 7.51
N LEU A 256 3.32 -13.25 8.27
CA LEU A 256 1.96 -13.00 8.72
C LEU A 256 1.00 -12.83 7.54
N ILE A 257 1.35 -12.00 6.57
CA ILE A 257 0.51 -11.76 5.39
C ILE A 257 0.37 -13.04 4.57
N ALA A 258 1.45 -13.77 4.29
CA ALA A 258 1.39 -15.02 3.54
C ALA A 258 0.48 -16.07 4.22
N LEU A 259 0.70 -16.31 5.52
CA LEU A 259 -0.09 -17.27 6.30
C LEU A 259 -1.56 -16.84 6.40
N SER A 260 -1.82 -15.55 6.56
CA SER A 260 -3.17 -15.02 6.60
C SER A 260 -3.86 -15.15 5.23
N SER A 261 -3.15 -14.86 4.14
CA SER A 261 -3.68 -14.97 2.77
C SER A 261 -3.95 -16.41 2.35
N SER A 262 -3.22 -17.39 2.89
CA SER A 262 -3.40 -18.80 2.54
C SER A 262 -4.83 -19.33 2.74
N ARG A 263 -5.61 -18.69 3.60
CA ARG A 263 -7.00 -19.07 3.89
C ARG A 263 -8.03 -18.45 2.94
N ALA A 264 -7.64 -17.51 2.07
CA ALA A 264 -8.53 -16.82 1.13
C ALA A 264 -9.51 -17.77 0.40
N PRO A 265 -9.06 -18.91 -0.17
CA PRO A 265 -9.96 -19.78 -0.93
C PRO A 265 -11.00 -20.51 -0.08
N ALA A 266 -10.81 -20.60 1.25
CA ALA A 266 -11.74 -21.28 2.16
C ALA A 266 -12.71 -20.34 2.87
N ARG A 267 -12.50 -19.02 2.80
CA ARG A 267 -13.33 -18.03 3.50
C ARG A 267 -14.60 -17.66 2.76
N TRP A 268 -14.58 -17.71 1.43
CA TRP A 268 -15.74 -17.49 0.57
C TRP A 268 -15.93 -18.62 -0.46
N PRO A 269 -16.19 -19.88 -0.05
CA PRO A 269 -16.76 -20.85 -0.97
C PRO A 269 -17.95 -20.28 -1.69
N GLU A 270 -17.92 -20.32 -3.01
CA GLU A 270 -19.13 -20.09 -3.81
C GLU A 270 -19.82 -18.76 -3.49
N GLY A 271 -19.04 -17.78 -2.99
CA GLY A 271 -19.52 -16.45 -2.59
C GLY A 271 -20.04 -16.33 -1.15
N GLU A 272 -20.09 -17.40 -0.36
CA GLU A 272 -20.61 -17.39 1.02
C GLU A 272 -19.51 -17.34 2.07
N PHE A 273 -19.63 -16.43 3.04
CA PHE A 273 -18.66 -16.32 4.13
C PHE A 273 -18.71 -17.54 5.07
N VAL A 274 -17.55 -18.17 5.29
CA VAL A 274 -17.39 -19.29 6.22
C VAL A 274 -16.54 -18.88 7.43
N PRO A 275 -17.09 -18.95 8.66
CA PRO A 275 -16.35 -18.68 9.89
C PRO A 275 -15.10 -19.56 10.03
N PHE A 276 -14.06 -19.03 10.66
CA PHE A 276 -12.75 -19.67 10.70
C PHE A 276 -12.73 -21.08 11.32
N ALA A 277 -13.59 -21.36 12.31
CA ALA A 277 -13.69 -22.68 12.91
C ALA A 277 -14.17 -23.74 11.91
N ASP A 278 -15.06 -23.34 11.00
CA ASP A 278 -15.80 -24.19 10.06
C ASP A 278 -15.14 -24.28 8.68
N GLN A 279 -14.07 -23.52 8.44
CA GLN A 279 -13.31 -23.57 7.19
C GLN A 279 -12.67 -24.94 7.00
N ASP A 280 -12.82 -25.50 5.80
CA ASP A 280 -12.11 -26.70 5.36
C ASP A 280 -10.61 -26.39 5.14
N PRO A 281 -9.70 -26.95 5.95
CA PRO A 281 -8.27 -26.71 5.81
C PRO A 281 -7.66 -27.23 4.50
N GLN A 282 -8.32 -28.18 3.82
CA GLN A 282 -7.84 -28.70 2.53
C GLN A 282 -7.88 -27.65 1.42
N ARG A 283 -8.74 -26.64 1.57
CA ARG A 283 -8.88 -25.52 0.63
C ARG A 283 -7.88 -24.39 0.90
N TRP A 284 -7.08 -24.47 1.95
CA TRP A 284 -6.03 -23.49 2.18
C TRP A 284 -4.87 -23.69 1.20
N ASP A 285 -4.30 -22.57 0.75
CA ASP A 285 -3.19 -22.55 -0.19
C ASP A 285 -1.91 -23.10 0.47
N ALA A 286 -1.52 -24.29 0.04
CA ALA A 286 -0.35 -24.98 0.56
C ALA A 286 0.98 -24.28 0.21
N ALA A 287 1.05 -23.55 -0.91
CA ALA A 287 2.25 -22.82 -1.31
C ALA A 287 2.45 -21.61 -0.39
N LEU A 288 1.41 -20.81 -0.18
CA LEU A 288 1.46 -19.67 0.74
C LEU A 288 1.76 -20.09 2.19
N ILE A 289 1.23 -21.24 2.63
CA ILE A 289 1.60 -21.79 3.95
C ILE A 289 3.10 -22.09 4.02
N ARG A 290 3.65 -22.81 3.03
CA ARG A 290 5.09 -23.16 3.01
C ARG A 290 5.98 -21.92 2.95
N GLU A 291 5.62 -20.94 2.14
CA GLU A 291 6.35 -19.67 2.03
C GLU A 291 6.29 -18.87 3.33
N GLY A 292 5.10 -18.70 3.90
CA GLY A 292 4.91 -18.00 5.16
C GLY A 292 5.70 -18.63 6.31
N GLU A 293 5.69 -19.96 6.42
CA GLU A 293 6.51 -20.68 7.38
C GLU A 293 8.02 -20.53 7.11
N ALA A 294 8.45 -20.44 5.84
CA ALA A 294 9.84 -20.20 5.50
C ALA A 294 10.28 -18.78 5.91
N TYR A 295 9.45 -17.77 5.69
CA TYR A 295 9.69 -16.41 6.18
C TYR A 295 9.75 -16.36 7.72
N LEU A 296 8.84 -17.06 8.40
CA LEU A 296 8.83 -17.13 9.86
C LEU A 296 10.10 -17.80 10.42
N ARG A 297 10.53 -18.94 9.83
CA ARG A 297 11.80 -19.59 10.19
C ARG A 297 12.99 -18.67 9.98
N ARG A 298 12.99 -17.88 8.90
CA ARG A 298 14.04 -16.90 8.63
C ARG A 298 14.05 -15.78 9.66
N ALA A 299 12.89 -15.22 10.01
CA ALA A 299 12.77 -14.22 11.07
C ALA A 299 13.34 -14.74 12.40
N HIS A 300 12.95 -15.95 12.79
CA HIS A 300 13.42 -16.60 14.01
C HIS A 300 14.95 -16.82 14.03
N ALA A 301 15.53 -17.25 12.90
CA ALA A 301 16.96 -17.50 12.79
C ALA A 301 17.84 -16.25 12.95
N LEU A 302 17.30 -15.04 12.79
CA LEU A 302 18.03 -13.78 12.95
C LEU A 302 18.27 -13.38 14.42
N GLY A 303 17.73 -14.13 15.39
CA GLY A 303 18.25 -14.12 16.77
C GLY A 303 17.92 -12.90 17.63
N SER A 304 16.67 -12.44 17.61
CA SER A 304 16.16 -11.38 18.50
C SER A 304 14.89 -11.84 19.22
N PRO A 305 14.48 -11.21 20.33
CA PRO A 305 13.14 -11.41 20.88
C PRO A 305 12.09 -11.21 19.77
N ALA A 306 11.11 -12.12 19.69
CA ALA A 306 10.09 -12.05 18.66
C ALA A 306 9.26 -10.77 18.84
N GLY A 307 9.18 -9.96 17.79
CA GLY A 307 8.30 -8.80 17.74
C GLY A 307 6.86 -9.20 17.39
N ARG A 308 5.99 -8.19 17.32
CA ARG A 308 4.55 -8.33 17.13
C ARG A 308 4.21 -9.20 15.93
N PHE A 309 4.70 -8.85 14.75
CA PHE A 309 4.35 -9.53 13.50
C PHE A 309 4.89 -10.96 13.46
N GLN A 310 6.03 -11.24 14.11
CA GLN A 310 6.53 -12.61 14.26
C GLN A 310 5.61 -13.47 15.13
N ILE A 311 5.11 -12.92 16.25
CA ILE A 311 4.17 -13.64 17.13
C ILE A 311 2.83 -13.84 16.43
N GLU A 312 2.28 -12.81 15.79
CA GLU A 312 1.05 -12.92 15.01
C GLU A 312 1.20 -13.95 13.87
N ALA A 313 2.32 -13.96 13.16
CA ALA A 313 2.62 -14.98 12.14
C ALA A 313 2.70 -16.39 12.74
N ALA A 314 3.34 -16.56 13.90
CA ALA A 314 3.39 -17.84 14.58
C ALA A 314 2.00 -18.35 14.97
N ILE A 315 1.11 -17.46 15.42
CA ILE A 315 -0.31 -17.79 15.68
C ILE A 315 -0.98 -18.29 14.40
N GLN A 316 -0.80 -17.59 13.27
CA GLN A 316 -1.35 -18.05 11.98
C GLN A 316 -0.75 -19.39 11.54
N SER A 317 0.54 -19.65 11.83
CA SER A 317 1.19 -20.93 11.50
C SER A 317 0.63 -22.09 12.32
N VAL A 318 0.37 -21.91 13.62
CA VAL A 318 -0.30 -22.92 14.47
C VAL A 318 -1.69 -23.24 13.94
N HIS A 319 -2.41 -22.23 13.48
CA HIS A 319 -3.70 -22.42 12.82
C HIS A 319 -3.58 -23.15 11.48
N ALA A 320 -2.62 -22.77 10.64
CA ALA A 320 -2.36 -23.38 9.34
C ALA A 320 -1.98 -24.87 9.45
N ASP A 321 -1.38 -25.28 10.56
CA ASP A 321 -0.99 -26.67 10.82
C ASP A 321 -2.19 -27.64 10.83
N ARG A 322 -3.42 -27.15 11.09
CA ARG A 322 -4.66 -27.95 10.96
C ARG A 322 -4.77 -28.64 9.59
N ARG A 323 -4.22 -28.05 8.53
CA ARG A 323 -4.19 -28.68 7.19
C ARG A 323 -3.44 -30.00 7.18
N ARG A 324 -2.42 -30.15 8.03
CA ARG A 324 -1.56 -31.33 8.15
C ARG A 324 -2.05 -32.27 9.26
N THR A 325 -2.47 -31.73 10.40
CA THR A 325 -2.76 -32.51 11.62
C THR A 325 -4.24 -32.72 11.89
N GLY A 326 -5.13 -31.94 11.27
CA GLY A 326 -6.56 -31.92 11.55
C GLY A 326 -6.94 -31.20 12.86
N VAL A 327 -5.98 -30.83 13.70
CA VAL A 327 -6.21 -30.25 15.03
C VAL A 327 -5.37 -28.98 15.23
N THR A 328 -5.78 -28.12 16.16
CA THR A 328 -4.99 -26.92 16.52
C THR A 328 -4.26 -27.16 17.82
N ASP A 329 -2.96 -26.89 17.87
CA ASP A 329 -2.19 -26.91 19.12
C ASP A 329 -2.60 -25.73 20.02
N ARG A 330 -3.51 -26.02 20.96
CA ARG A 330 -4.07 -25.02 21.88
C ARG A 330 -3.04 -24.47 22.87
N ASP A 331 -2.12 -25.32 23.34
CA ASP A 331 -1.08 -24.91 24.28
C ASP A 331 -0.10 -23.94 23.62
N ALA A 332 0.24 -24.17 22.35
CA ALA A 332 1.03 -23.23 21.56
C ALA A 332 0.31 -21.89 21.37
N LEU A 333 -0.98 -21.91 21.01
CA LEU A 333 -1.77 -20.68 20.88
C LEU A 333 -1.81 -19.88 22.18
N LEU A 334 -2.06 -20.53 23.31
CA LEU A 334 -2.14 -19.87 24.61
C LEU A 334 -0.82 -19.16 24.97
N ARG A 335 0.32 -19.83 24.74
CA ARG A 335 1.66 -19.22 24.94
C ARG A 335 1.87 -18.01 24.02
N LEU A 336 1.49 -18.13 22.75
CA LEU A 336 1.67 -17.06 21.76
C LEU A 336 0.76 -15.85 22.04
N TYR A 337 -0.51 -16.06 22.37
CA TYR A 337 -1.42 -14.96 22.71
C TYR A 337 -1.01 -14.24 24.00
N ARG A 338 -0.55 -14.96 25.02
CA ARG A 338 0.02 -14.34 26.24
C ARG A 338 1.25 -13.47 25.92
N ALA A 339 2.12 -13.97 25.05
CA ALA A 339 3.27 -13.20 24.58
C ALA A 339 2.82 -11.97 23.76
N LEU A 340 1.85 -12.12 22.86
CA LEU A 340 1.30 -11.02 22.06
C LEU A 340 0.70 -9.92 22.94
N VAL A 341 -0.13 -10.28 23.92
CA VAL A 341 -0.71 -9.31 24.87
C VAL A 341 0.36 -8.59 25.68
N THR A 342 1.51 -9.20 25.94
CA THR A 342 2.63 -8.56 26.64
C THR A 342 3.29 -7.46 25.79
N ILE A 343 3.46 -7.69 24.48
CA ILE A 343 4.18 -6.77 23.59
C ILE A 343 3.28 -5.77 22.85
N ALA A 344 2.02 -6.15 22.60
CA ALA A 344 1.05 -5.40 21.83
C ALA A 344 -0.35 -5.62 22.44
N PRO A 345 -0.68 -4.97 23.57
CA PRO A 345 -1.88 -5.21 24.37
C PRO A 345 -3.15 -4.59 23.74
N THR A 346 -3.42 -4.90 22.47
CA THR A 346 -4.62 -4.45 21.76
C THR A 346 -5.86 -5.14 22.31
N GLN A 347 -7.05 -4.53 22.12
CA GLN A 347 -8.30 -5.16 22.55
C GLN A 347 -8.51 -6.50 21.84
N GLY A 348 -8.27 -6.56 20.53
CA GLY A 348 -8.39 -7.80 19.76
C GLY A 348 -7.46 -8.92 20.23
N ALA A 349 -6.23 -8.62 20.64
CA ALA A 349 -5.32 -9.62 21.20
C ALA A 349 -5.80 -10.16 22.56
N ARG A 350 -6.41 -9.32 23.40
CA ARG A 350 -6.98 -9.74 24.69
C ARG A 350 -8.25 -10.58 24.49
N ASP A 351 -9.13 -10.18 23.58
CA ASP A 351 -10.35 -10.91 23.27
C ASP A 351 -10.01 -12.29 22.67
N ALA A 352 -9.01 -12.36 21.79
CA ALA A 352 -8.53 -13.63 21.25
C ALA A 352 -7.88 -14.53 22.31
N LEU A 353 -7.13 -13.96 23.26
CA LEU A 353 -6.58 -14.71 24.40
C LEU A 353 -7.71 -15.30 25.26
N ALA A 354 -8.70 -14.48 25.61
CA ALA A 354 -9.86 -14.93 26.40
C ALA A 354 -10.62 -16.07 25.70
N ALA A 355 -10.86 -15.95 24.39
CA ALA A 355 -11.52 -17.01 23.62
C ALA A 355 -10.74 -18.34 23.62
N VAL A 356 -9.40 -18.29 23.63
CA VAL A 356 -8.57 -19.51 23.76
C VAL A 356 -8.65 -20.06 25.18
N GLU A 357 -8.65 -19.20 26.21
CA GLU A 357 -8.77 -19.61 27.62
C GLU A 357 -10.13 -20.23 27.94
N ASP A 358 -11.24 -19.64 27.47
CA ASP A 358 -12.60 -20.16 27.66
C ASP A 358 -12.80 -21.52 26.98
N SER A 359 -12.05 -21.81 25.92
CA SER A 359 -12.09 -23.13 25.27
C SER A 359 -11.42 -24.25 26.08
N LEU A 360 -10.79 -23.93 27.23
CA LEU A 360 -10.15 -24.86 28.15
C LEU A 360 -11.07 -25.27 29.33
N THR A 361 -12.13 -24.51 29.58
CA THR A 361 -13.17 -24.79 30.59
C THR A 361 -14.34 -25.53 29.96
#